data_AF-A0A538N0H1-F1
#
_entry.id   AF-A0A538N0H1-F1
#
_cell.length_a   1.000
_cell.length_b   1.000
_cell.length_c   1.000
_cell.angle_alpha   90.00
_cell.angle_beta   90.00
_cell.angle_gamma   90.00
#
_symmetry.space_group_name_H-M   'P 1'
#
loop_
_entity.id
_entity.type
_entity.pdbx_description
1 polymer ?
#
loop_
_entity_poly.entity_id
_entity_poly.type
_entity_poly.pdbx_seq_one_letter_code
_entity_poly.pdbx_strand_id
1 'polypeptide(L)'
;MAGVRRGARAVLRFYVPLLFLLVIVQIFLAGEGIFGIKKGPELDDQKTLDPHRVLGFFLTEPLALLLLIVALLAWLPERKLRRISIALPFLIFLQAPLSWGGRWSGAFHPVNAFLVLGLLGWFSGQLWRRHRAMGEHAKPAPAVS
;
A
#
# COMPACT_ATOMS: atom_id res chain seq x y z
N MET A 1 16.66 -19.13 -7.86
CA MET A 1 15.66 -18.03 -8.00
C MET A 1 14.19 -18.45 -7.88
N ALA A 2 13.76 -19.65 -8.30
CA ALA A 2 12.34 -20.01 -8.28
C ALA A 2 11.70 -20.03 -6.88
N GLY A 3 12.42 -20.52 -5.86
CA GLY A 3 11.98 -20.51 -4.46
C GLY A 3 11.79 -19.09 -3.91
N VAL A 4 12.78 -18.22 -4.10
CA VAL A 4 12.72 -16.79 -3.71
C VAL A 4 11.51 -16.09 -4.33
N ARG A 5 11.28 -16.29 -5.64
CA ARG A 5 10.13 -15.72 -6.34
C ARG A 5 8.79 -16.23 -5.78
N ARG A 6 8.70 -17.51 -5.42
CA ARG A 6 7.49 -18.07 -4.78
C ARG A 6 7.26 -17.46 -3.39
N GLY A 7 8.30 -17.36 -2.58
CA GLY A 7 8.23 -16.75 -1.25
C GLY A 7 7.81 -15.28 -1.32
N ALA A 8 8.47 -14.48 -2.16
CA ALA A 8 8.14 -13.06 -2.34
C ALA A 8 6.69 -12.86 -2.85
N ARG A 9 6.20 -13.72 -3.75
CA ARG A 9 4.78 -13.71 -4.15
C ARG A 9 3.84 -14.01 -2.98
N ALA A 10 4.23 -14.91 -2.07
CA ALA A 10 3.46 -15.19 -0.88
C ALA A 10 3.42 -13.97 0.05
N VAL A 11 4.57 -13.31 0.27
CA VAL A 11 4.67 -12.07 1.03
C VAL A 11 3.75 -10.99 0.46
N LEU A 12 3.80 -10.73 -0.87
CA LEU A 12 2.91 -9.72 -1.49
C LEU A 12 1.43 -9.94 -1.19
N ARG A 13 0.95 -11.20 -1.17
CA ARG A 13 -0.47 -11.51 -0.93
C ARG A 13 -0.97 -11.04 0.44
N PHE A 14 -0.11 -11.03 1.45
CA PHE A 14 -0.47 -10.59 2.81
C PHE A 14 -0.02 -9.15 3.08
N TYR A 15 1.11 -8.75 2.50
CA TYR A 15 1.68 -7.44 2.72
C TYR A 15 0.87 -6.33 2.04
N VAL A 16 0.39 -6.54 0.81
CA VAL A 16 -0.45 -5.57 0.10
C VAL A 16 -1.77 -5.26 0.83
N PRO A 17 -2.57 -6.26 1.28
CA PRO A 17 -3.77 -5.95 2.08
C PRO A 17 -3.44 -5.32 3.44
N LEU A 18 -2.30 -5.65 4.05
CA LEU A 18 -1.86 -4.95 5.27
C LEU A 18 -1.65 -3.45 4.99
N LEU A 19 -0.91 -3.10 3.92
CA LEU A 19 -0.72 -1.71 3.52
C LEU A 19 -2.06 -1.02 3.19
N PHE A 20 -2.99 -1.71 2.53
CA PHE A 20 -4.34 -1.20 2.26
C PHE A 20 -5.04 -0.79 3.56
N LEU A 21 -5.03 -1.66 4.58
CA LEU A 21 -5.64 -1.37 5.88
C LEU A 21 -4.92 -0.23 6.62
N LEU A 22 -3.58 -0.22 6.58
CA LEU A 22 -2.79 0.85 7.19
C LEU A 22 -3.06 2.21 6.54
N VAL A 23 -3.29 2.27 5.22
CA VAL A 23 -3.67 3.52 4.55
C VAL A 23 -5.07 3.99 4.98
N ILE A 24 -6.02 3.07 5.22
CA ILE A 24 -7.32 3.44 5.81
C ILE A 24 -7.14 4.06 7.20
N VAL A 25 -6.34 3.42 8.05
CA VAL A 25 -6.01 3.95 9.38
C VAL A 25 -5.33 5.30 9.27
N GLN A 26 -4.41 5.47 8.34
CA GLN A 26 -3.70 6.73 8.10
C GLN A 26 -4.64 7.88 7.72
N ILE A 27 -5.63 7.62 6.86
CA ILE A 27 -6.67 8.59 6.48
C ILE A 27 -7.56 8.92 7.68
N PHE A 28 -7.94 7.91 8.48
CA PHE A 28 -8.69 8.13 9.71
C PHE A 28 -7.93 9.02 10.69
N LEU A 29 -6.64 8.75 10.94
CA LEU A 29 -5.81 9.56 11.84
C LEU A 29 -5.62 11.00 11.32
N ALA A 30 -5.61 11.21 10.00
CA ALA A 30 -5.61 12.56 9.43
C ALA A 30 -6.90 13.31 9.82
N GLY A 31 -8.05 12.66 9.64
CA GLY A 31 -9.35 13.23 10.00
C GLY A 31 -9.44 13.50 11.50
N GLU A 32 -9.13 12.49 12.33
CA GLU A 32 -9.13 12.62 13.79
C GLU A 32 -8.23 13.77 14.26
N GLY A 33 -7.00 13.85 13.73
CA GLY A 33 -6.07 14.92 14.07
C GLY A 33 -6.57 16.31 13.66
N ILE A 34 -7.21 16.46 12.49
CA ILE A 34 -7.82 17.73 12.03
C ILE A 34 -8.99 18.14 12.92
N PHE A 35 -9.93 17.23 13.19
CA PHE A 35 -11.11 17.52 14.00
C PHE A 35 -10.79 17.68 15.49
N GLY A 36 -9.64 17.19 15.95
CA GLY A 36 -9.12 17.40 17.30
C GLY A 36 -8.56 18.80 17.57
N ILE A 37 -8.37 19.64 16.54
CA ILE A 37 -7.82 20.99 16.67
C ILE A 37 -8.86 21.92 17.29
N LYS A 38 -8.65 22.34 18.55
CA LYS A 38 -9.58 23.23 19.27
C LYS A 38 -9.24 24.72 19.14
N LYS A 39 -7.95 25.06 19.03
CA LYS A 39 -7.31 26.37 18.79
C LYS A 39 -5.80 26.14 18.88
N GLY A 40 -4.98 26.83 18.08
CA GLY A 40 -3.53 26.66 18.16
C GLY A 40 -2.81 26.99 16.85
N PRO A 41 -1.51 26.66 16.76
CA PRO A 41 -0.61 27.04 15.66
C PRO A 41 -1.04 26.46 14.30
N GLU A 42 -0.26 26.73 13.25
CA GLU A 42 -0.54 26.19 11.91
C GLU A 42 -0.63 24.65 11.94
N LEU A 43 -1.27 24.06 10.92
CA LEU A 43 -1.52 22.61 10.86
C LEU A 43 -0.25 21.77 11.10
N ASP A 44 0.90 22.25 10.64
CA ASP A 44 2.18 21.56 10.75
C ASP A 44 2.70 21.45 12.20
N ASP A 45 2.27 22.33 13.10
CA ASP A 45 2.68 22.35 14.51
C ASP A 45 1.69 21.60 15.43
N GLN A 46 0.58 21.10 14.87
CA GLN A 46 -0.47 20.46 15.65
C GLN A 46 -0.08 19.04 16.07
N LYS A 47 0.13 18.81 17.37
CA LYS A 47 0.44 17.48 17.93
C LYS A 47 -0.69 16.46 17.74
N THR A 48 -1.92 16.90 17.52
CA THR A 48 -3.05 16.01 17.20
C THR A 48 -2.83 15.23 15.91
N LEU A 49 -1.96 15.72 15.02
CA LEU A 49 -1.58 15.04 13.78
C LEU A 49 -0.36 14.12 13.95
N ASP A 50 0.29 14.07 15.11
CA ASP A 50 1.48 13.24 15.32
C ASP A 50 1.24 11.75 15.04
N PRO A 51 0.12 11.13 15.47
CA PRO A 51 -0.16 9.73 15.10
C PRO A 51 -0.22 9.51 13.59
N HIS A 52 -0.82 10.45 12.86
CA HIS A 52 -0.84 10.43 11.39
C HIS A 52 0.58 10.60 10.83
N ARG A 53 1.37 11.54 11.31
CA ARG A 53 2.76 11.75 10.82
C ARG A 53 3.64 10.53 11.04
N VAL A 54 3.57 9.93 12.23
CA VAL A 54 4.36 8.74 12.60
C VAL A 54 4.00 7.55 11.72
N LEU A 55 2.71 7.23 11.59
CA LEU A 55 2.30 6.14 10.70
C LEU A 55 2.62 6.45 9.24
N GLY A 56 2.53 7.72 8.83
CA GLY A 56 2.93 8.21 7.52
C GLY A 56 4.38 7.91 7.21
N PHE A 57 5.29 8.25 8.12
CA PHE A 57 6.71 7.94 8.01
C PHE A 57 6.97 6.44 7.82
N PHE A 58 6.32 5.57 8.62
CA PHE A 58 6.48 4.13 8.47
C PHE A 58 5.97 3.62 7.12
N LEU A 59 4.83 4.14 6.64
CA LEU A 59 4.27 3.80 5.34
C LEU A 59 5.18 4.24 4.19
N THR A 60 5.70 5.47 4.23
CA THR A 60 6.52 6.04 3.15
C THR A 60 7.94 5.51 3.13
N GLU A 61 8.55 5.24 4.26
CA GLU A 61 9.97 4.90 4.31
C GLU A 61 10.19 3.37 4.33
N PRO A 62 10.16 2.68 5.50
CA PRO A 62 10.51 1.26 5.54
C PRO A 62 9.49 0.38 4.80
N LEU A 63 8.19 0.69 4.89
CA LEU A 63 7.17 -0.20 4.35
C LEU A 63 7.09 -0.14 2.82
N ALA A 64 7.18 1.06 2.22
CA ALA A 64 7.24 1.21 0.77
C ALA A 64 8.54 0.67 0.18
N LEU A 65 9.68 0.85 0.87
CA LEU A 65 10.95 0.25 0.45
C LEU A 65 10.87 -1.29 0.46
N LEU A 66 10.31 -1.88 1.52
CA LEU A 66 10.08 -3.32 1.58
C LEU A 66 9.13 -3.78 0.46
N LEU A 67 8.07 -3.02 0.16
CA LEU A 67 7.18 -3.32 -0.97
C LEU A 67 7.96 -3.37 -2.29
N LEU A 68 8.83 -2.39 -2.56
CA LEU A 68 9.65 -2.34 -3.76
C LEU A 68 10.57 -3.54 -3.87
N ILE A 69 11.29 -3.86 -2.80
CA ILE A 69 12.19 -5.03 -2.74
C ILE A 69 11.40 -6.30 -3.02
N VAL A 70 10.28 -6.52 -2.34
CA VAL A 70 9.47 -7.72 -2.51
C VAL A 70 8.85 -7.78 -3.91
N ALA A 71 8.43 -6.65 -4.49
CA ALA A 71 7.91 -6.58 -5.86
C ALA A 71 8.97 -7.00 -6.90
N LEU A 72 10.20 -6.52 -6.74
CA LEU A 72 11.34 -6.88 -7.60
C LEU A 72 11.71 -8.36 -7.43
N LEU A 73 11.75 -8.88 -6.20
CA LEU A 73 12.03 -10.29 -5.92
C LEU A 73 10.93 -11.23 -6.42
N ALA A 74 9.67 -10.85 -6.28
CA ALA A 74 8.52 -11.62 -6.76
C ALA A 74 8.51 -11.72 -8.27
N TRP A 75 8.95 -10.65 -8.94
CA TRP A 75 9.05 -10.47 -10.39
C TRP A 75 7.84 -11.10 -11.11
N LEU A 76 6.66 -10.53 -10.86
CA LEU A 76 5.41 -11.15 -11.30
C LEU A 76 5.44 -11.46 -12.81
N PRO A 77 4.96 -12.65 -13.22
CA PRO A 77 5.05 -13.07 -14.62
C PRO A 77 4.16 -12.20 -15.51
N GLU A 78 3.01 -11.78 -14.99
CA GLU A 78 2.09 -10.91 -15.71
C GLU A 78 2.59 -9.47 -15.74
N ARG A 79 2.82 -8.94 -16.95
CA ARG A 79 3.42 -7.61 -17.17
C ARG A 79 2.64 -6.50 -16.48
N LYS A 80 1.30 -6.52 -16.56
CA LYS A 80 0.47 -5.48 -15.93
C LYS A 80 0.65 -5.45 -14.41
N LEU A 81 0.58 -6.62 -13.76
CA LEU A 81 0.76 -6.72 -12.31
C LEU A 81 2.17 -6.36 -11.87
N ARG A 82 3.19 -6.78 -12.63
CA ARG A 82 4.58 -6.44 -12.33
C ARG A 82 4.79 -4.93 -12.35
N ARG A 83 4.36 -4.25 -13.41
CA ARG A 83 4.46 -2.79 -13.54
C ARG A 83 3.78 -2.09 -12.38
N ILE A 84 2.56 -2.49 -12.04
CA ILE A 84 1.81 -1.88 -10.94
C ILE A 84 2.51 -2.13 -9.61
N SER A 85 2.96 -3.37 -9.33
CA SER A 85 3.67 -3.68 -8.07
C SER A 85 4.96 -2.89 -7.88
N ILE A 86 5.64 -2.53 -8.98
CA ILE A 86 6.86 -1.73 -8.96
C ILE A 86 6.53 -0.23 -8.86
N ALA A 87 5.49 0.24 -9.54
CA ALA A 87 5.09 1.66 -9.52
C ALA A 87 4.47 2.08 -8.17
N LEU A 88 3.75 1.18 -7.51
CA LEU A 88 3.03 1.45 -6.27
C LEU A 88 3.89 2.02 -5.13
N PRO A 89 5.08 1.48 -4.80
CA PRO A 89 5.96 2.08 -3.79
C PRO A 89 6.41 3.50 -4.16
N PHE A 90 6.57 3.85 -5.44
CA PHE A 90 6.89 5.22 -5.84
C PHE A 90 5.72 6.18 -5.63
N LEU A 91 4.48 5.73 -5.85
CA LEU A 91 3.30 6.51 -5.47
C LEU A 91 3.21 6.71 -3.95
N ILE A 92 3.67 5.73 -3.16
CA ILE A 92 3.75 5.87 -1.71
C ILE A 92 4.89 6.82 -1.31
N PHE A 93 6.09 6.71 -1.88
CA PHE A 93 7.19 7.65 -1.64
C PHE A 93 6.79 9.09 -1.97
N LEU A 94 6.01 9.28 -3.04
CA LEU A 94 5.50 10.58 -3.46
C LEU A 94 4.63 11.25 -2.37
N GLN A 95 4.09 10.52 -1.40
CA GLN A 95 3.30 11.11 -0.32
C GLN A 95 4.10 12.12 0.52
N ALA A 96 5.38 11.86 0.78
CA ALA A 96 6.25 12.72 1.59
C ALA A 96 6.44 14.12 0.95
N PRO A 97 6.88 14.25 -0.31
CA PRO A 97 6.95 15.56 -0.96
C PRO A 97 5.59 16.20 -1.21
N LEU A 98 4.54 15.40 -1.37
CA LEU A 98 3.18 15.94 -1.44
C LEU A 98 2.74 16.56 -0.11
N SER A 99 3.14 16.01 1.04
CA SER A 99 2.74 16.58 2.35
C SER A 99 3.45 17.89 2.72
N TRP A 100 4.68 18.13 2.26
CA TRP A 100 5.45 19.31 2.66
C TRP A 100 5.58 20.41 1.58
N GLY A 101 5.16 20.16 0.34
CA GLY A 101 5.44 21.04 -0.81
C GLY A 101 4.58 22.30 -0.92
N GLY A 102 4.01 22.79 0.18
CA GLY A 102 3.09 23.95 0.21
C GLY A 102 1.70 23.65 -0.39
N ARG A 103 0.87 24.70 -0.54
CA ARG A 103 -0.58 24.56 -0.79
C ARG A 103 -0.96 23.64 -1.96
N TRP A 104 -0.33 23.80 -3.11
CA TRP A 104 -0.65 22.99 -4.30
C TRP A 104 -0.19 21.55 -4.17
N SER A 105 1.01 21.31 -3.64
CA SER A 105 1.51 19.95 -3.36
C SER A 105 0.65 19.24 -2.32
N GLY A 106 0.32 19.94 -1.24
CA GLY A 106 -0.54 19.47 -0.15
C GLY A 106 -1.93 19.09 -0.62
N ALA A 107 -2.50 19.80 -1.60
CA ALA A 107 -3.79 19.44 -2.19
C ALA A 107 -3.76 18.09 -2.94
N PHE A 108 -2.62 17.72 -3.54
CA PHE A 108 -2.44 16.43 -4.22
C PHE A 108 -2.16 15.28 -3.25
N HIS A 109 -1.70 15.55 -2.03
CA HIS A 109 -1.45 14.52 -1.00
C HIS A 109 -2.68 13.60 -0.79
N PRO A 110 -3.88 14.11 -0.41
CA PRO A 110 -5.05 13.26 -0.23
C PRO A 110 -5.51 12.60 -1.54
N VAL A 111 -5.38 13.29 -2.69
CA VAL A 111 -5.75 12.71 -4.00
C VAL A 111 -4.88 11.50 -4.33
N ASN A 112 -3.57 11.61 -4.16
CA ASN A 112 -2.65 10.49 -4.34
C ASN A 112 -2.91 9.39 -3.29
N ALA A 113 -3.32 9.74 -2.06
CA ALA A 113 -3.65 8.75 -1.03
C ALA A 113 -4.86 7.88 -1.44
N PHE A 114 -5.91 8.47 -2.01
CA PHE A 114 -7.04 7.72 -2.55
C PHE A 114 -6.67 6.86 -3.76
N LEU A 115 -5.80 7.35 -4.64
CA LEU A 115 -5.26 6.55 -5.75
C LEU A 115 -4.50 5.33 -5.23
N VAL A 116 -3.60 5.52 -4.27
CA VAL A 116 -2.84 4.44 -3.62
C VAL A 116 -3.79 3.44 -2.94
N LEU A 117 -4.80 3.92 -2.20
CA LEU A 117 -5.80 3.08 -1.55
C LEU A 117 -6.55 2.20 -2.58
N GLY A 118 -7.03 2.80 -3.67
CA GLY A 118 -7.73 2.08 -4.73
C GLY A 118 -6.84 1.04 -5.43
N LEU A 119 -5.59 1.41 -5.72
CA LEU A 119 -4.63 0.49 -6.34
C LEU A 119 -4.24 -0.66 -5.40
N LEU A 120 -4.00 -0.40 -4.12
CA LEU A 120 -3.72 -1.43 -3.10
C LEU A 120 -4.89 -2.41 -2.98
N GLY A 121 -6.12 -1.90 -2.87
CA GLY A 121 -7.33 -2.73 -2.78
C GLY A 121 -7.53 -3.59 -4.04
N TRP A 122 -7.43 -2.98 -5.22
CA TRP A 122 -7.52 -3.71 -6.49
C TRP A 122 -6.42 -4.77 -6.63
N PHE A 123 -5.17 -4.42 -6.29
CA PHE A 123 -4.03 -5.31 -6.43
C PHE A 123 -4.09 -6.48 -5.45
N SER A 124 -4.50 -6.23 -4.20
CA SER A 124 -4.82 -7.28 -3.23
C SER A 124 -5.84 -8.27 -3.80
N GLY A 125 -6.96 -7.78 -4.36
CA GLY A 125 -7.97 -8.62 -4.98
C GLY A 125 -7.42 -9.48 -6.14
N GLN A 126 -6.54 -8.91 -6.99
CA GLN A 126 -5.88 -9.64 -8.07
C GLN A 126 -4.98 -10.77 -7.55
N LEU A 127 -4.19 -10.49 -6.50
CA LEU A 127 -3.27 -11.45 -5.91
C LEU A 127 -4.01 -12.65 -5.30
N TRP A 128 -5.12 -12.40 -4.60
CA TRP A 128 -5.94 -13.45 -3.99
C TRP A 128 -6.76 -14.26 -5.00
N ARG A 129 -7.38 -13.61 -6.00
CA ARG A 129 -8.11 -14.34 -7.07
C ARG A 129 -7.19 -15.30 -7.82
N ARG A 130 -5.99 -14.86 -8.16
CA ARG A 130 -5.00 -15.70 -8.87
C ARG A 130 -4.50 -16.85 -8.02
N HIS A 131 -4.32 -16.64 -6.72
CA HIS A 131 -3.93 -17.73 -5.83
C HIS A 131 -5.00 -18.81 -5.76
N ARG A 132 -6.27 -18.43 -5.65
CA ARG A 132 -7.41 -19.37 -5.63
C ARG A 132 -7.52 -20.16 -6.92
N ALA A 133 -7.44 -19.49 -8.08
CA ALA A 133 -7.46 -20.17 -9.39
C ALA A 133 -6.33 -21.20 -9.53
N MET A 134 -5.11 -20.89 -9.09
CA MET A 134 -4.00 -21.86 -9.08
C MET A 134 -4.25 -23.05 -8.14
N GLY A 135 -4.97 -22.84 -7.03
CA GLY A 135 -5.33 -23.91 -6.10
C GLY A 135 -6.45 -24.82 -6.64
N GLU A 136 -7.39 -24.26 -7.40
CA GLU A 136 -8.47 -25.02 -8.06
C GLU A 136 -7.92 -25.95 -9.15
N HIS A 137 -6.99 -25.46 -9.98
CA HIS A 137 -6.34 -26.29 -11.00
C HIS A 137 -5.41 -27.37 -10.45
N ALA A 138 -4.98 -27.25 -9.18
CA ALA A 138 -4.09 -28.22 -8.54
C ALA A 138 -4.84 -29.37 -7.84
N LYS A 139 -6.17 -29.30 -7.70
CA LYS A 139 -6.96 -30.40 -7.12
C LYS A 139 -7.08 -31.55 -8.15
N PRO A 140 -6.71 -32.79 -7.81
CA PRO A 140 -6.95 -33.93 -8.69
C PRO A 140 -8.45 -34.12 -8.91
N ALA A 141 -8.85 -34.51 -10.13
CA ALA A 141 -10.24 -34.80 -10.45
C ALA A 141 -10.78 -35.89 -9.49
N PRO A 142 -12.06 -35.81 -9.04
CA PRO A 142 -12.64 -36.84 -8.21
C PRO A 142 -12.53 -38.18 -8.95
N ALA A 143 -11.98 -39.19 -8.26
CA ALA A 143 -11.95 -40.55 -8.77
C ALA A 143 -13.40 -40.98 -9.01
N VAL A 144 -13.76 -41.16 -10.28
CA VAL A 144 -15.06 -41.72 -10.66
C VAL A 144 -14.97 -43.21 -10.34
N SER A 145 -15.69 -43.65 -9.30
CA SER A 145 -15.87 -45.06 -8.93
C SER A 145 -17.00 -45.68 -9.74
#